data_AF-A0A0C2XAY1-F1
#
_entry.id   AF-A0A0C2XAY1-F1
#
_cell.length_a   1.000
_cell.length_b   1.000
_cell.length_c   1.000
_cell.angle_alpha   90.00
_cell.angle_beta   90.00
_cell.angle_gamma   90.00
#
_symmetry.space_group_name_H-M   'P 1'
#
loop_
_entity.id
_entity.type
_entity.pdbx_description
1 polymer ?
#
loop_
_entity_poly.entity_id
_entity_poly.type
_entity_poly.pdbx_seq_one_letter_code
_entity_poly.pdbx_strand_id
1 'polypeptide(L)'
;MPSVRGPPPSPSRSDKLAHIRARFYGQSNCPGWKLVQMQITSKHHTSAMDSSCRYPWVEGVLGNRRVQPFIHDTFVTIRHNGKEDVYHVFCQNHCRLPLNRAVGGTWRGNIVVMRSGKAIRGVVNMRLQDARRVDKVINE
;
A
#
# COMPACT_ATOMS: atom_id res chain seq x y z
N MET A 1 3.70 -13.49 9.23
CA MET A 1 2.36 -13.84 8.72
C MET A 1 2.47 -14.13 7.22
N PRO A 2 1.83 -15.17 6.68
CA PRO A 2 1.84 -15.44 5.22
C PRO A 2 1.13 -14.31 4.45
N SER A 3 1.40 -14.18 3.15
CA SER A 3 0.74 -13.19 2.28
C SER A 3 -0.76 -13.48 2.20
N VAL A 4 -1.58 -12.52 2.62
CA VAL A 4 -3.05 -12.60 2.53
C VAL A 4 -3.54 -12.15 1.15
N ARG A 5 -2.65 -11.56 0.34
CA ARG A 5 -2.99 -11.01 -0.96
C ARG A 5 -3.09 -12.10 -2.03
N GLY A 6 -4.30 -12.30 -2.55
CA GLY A 6 -4.54 -13.07 -3.78
C GLY A 6 -4.01 -12.35 -5.03
N PRO A 7 -3.84 -13.04 -6.16
CA PRO A 7 -3.41 -12.42 -7.41
C PRO A 7 -4.37 -11.30 -7.85
N PRO A 8 -3.89 -10.28 -8.57
CA PRO A 8 -4.76 -9.26 -9.15
C PRO A 8 -5.87 -9.91 -9.99
N PRO A 9 -7.10 -9.40 -9.95
CA PRO A 9 -8.15 -9.87 -10.85
C PRO A 9 -7.74 -9.60 -12.30
N SER A 10 -8.04 -10.54 -13.19
CA SER A 10 -7.79 -10.37 -14.63
C SER A 10 -8.44 -9.07 -15.12
N PRO A 11 -7.70 -8.21 -15.86
CA PRO A 11 -8.22 -6.95 -16.32
C PRO A 11 -9.38 -7.16 -17.29
N SER A 12 -10.48 -6.45 -17.06
CA SER A 12 -11.64 -6.39 -17.95
C SER A 12 -11.57 -5.16 -18.86
N ARG A 13 -12.29 -5.18 -19.99
CA ARG A 13 -12.35 -4.02 -20.91
C ARG A 13 -12.95 -2.76 -20.27
N SER A 14 -13.71 -2.89 -19.19
CA SER A 14 -14.32 -1.76 -18.47
C SER A 14 -13.49 -1.29 -17.27
N ASP A 15 -12.35 -1.92 -16.99
CA ASP A 15 -11.51 -1.55 -15.87
C ASP A 15 -10.78 -0.23 -16.15
N LYS A 16 -10.80 0.67 -15.18
CA LYS A 16 -10.05 1.93 -15.25
C LYS A 16 -8.73 1.77 -14.54
N LEU A 17 -7.66 2.25 -15.15
CA LEU A 17 -6.36 2.38 -14.49
C LEU A 17 -6.23 3.77 -13.89
N ALA A 18 -5.75 3.83 -12.65
CA ALA A 18 -5.44 5.07 -11.95
C ALA A 18 -4.06 4.97 -11.32
N HIS A 19 -3.42 6.11 -11.09
CA HIS A 19 -2.19 6.18 -10.30
C HIS A 19 -2.49 6.92 -9.01
N ILE A 20 -2.08 6.32 -7.89
CA ILE A 20 -2.27 6.91 -6.58
C ILE A 20 -0.94 7.12 -5.87
N ARG A 21 -0.83 8.27 -5.22
CA ARG A 21 0.35 8.64 -4.45
C ARG A 21 0.37 7.87 -3.14
N ALA A 22 1.49 7.19 -2.89
CA ALA A 22 1.78 6.43 -1.69
C ALA A 22 3.11 6.87 -1.08
N ARG A 23 3.26 6.61 0.22
CA ARG A 23 4.53 6.79 0.93
C ARG A 23 5.39 5.55 0.74
N PHE A 24 6.66 5.72 0.41
CA PHE A 24 7.59 4.63 0.15
C PHE A 24 8.80 4.71 1.07
N TYR A 25 9.10 3.61 1.73
CA TYR A 25 10.29 3.43 2.55
C TYR A 25 11.15 2.36 1.88
N GLY A 26 12.40 2.68 1.58
CA GLY A 26 13.29 1.77 0.89
C GLY A 26 14.74 2.00 1.28
N GLN A 27 15.64 1.85 0.31
CA GLN A 27 17.09 1.88 0.59
C GLN A 27 17.62 3.29 0.85
N SER A 28 16.91 4.33 0.42
CA SER A 28 17.27 5.72 0.71
C SER A 28 17.13 6.02 2.20
N ASN A 29 17.96 6.93 2.72
CA ASN A 29 17.91 7.35 4.13
C ASN A 29 16.62 8.11 4.51
N CYS A 30 15.79 8.46 3.53
CA CYS A 30 14.55 9.19 3.76
C CYS A 30 13.39 8.55 2.99
N PRO A 31 12.18 8.54 3.58
CA PRO A 31 11.01 8.06 2.87
C PRO A 31 10.63 9.00 1.72
N GLY A 32 10.23 8.39 0.61
CA GLY A 32 9.91 9.06 -0.65
C GLY A 32 8.43 8.97 -1.02
N TRP A 33 8.05 9.63 -2.10
CA TRP A 33 6.74 9.45 -2.73
C TRP A 33 6.87 8.47 -3.90
N LYS A 34 5.91 7.55 -4.04
CA LYS A 34 5.77 6.68 -5.23
C LYS A 34 4.36 6.76 -5.76
N LEU A 35 4.23 6.71 -7.07
CA LEU A 35 2.96 6.44 -7.73
C LEU A 35 2.78 4.93 -7.81
N VAL A 36 1.65 4.45 -7.30
CA VAL A 36 1.23 3.05 -7.38
C VAL A 36 0.10 2.98 -8.38
N GLN A 37 0.27 2.16 -9.41
CA GLN A 37 -0.80 1.86 -10.36
C GLN A 37 -1.93 1.12 -9.62
N MET A 38 -3.17 1.41 -9.96
CA MET A 38 -4.36 0.83 -9.35
C MET A 38 -5.34 0.47 -10.44
N GLN A 39 -5.86 -0.76 -10.37
CA GLN A 39 -6.95 -1.22 -11.21
C GLN A 39 -8.26 -0.98 -10.47
N ILE A 40 -9.15 -0.23 -11.10
CA ILE A 40 -10.50 0.06 -10.62
C ILE A 40 -11.45 -0.84 -11.40
N THR A 41 -11.94 -1.87 -10.72
CA THR A 41 -12.89 -2.81 -11.32
C THR A 41 -14.31 -2.28 -11.13
N SER A 42 -15.05 -2.24 -12.23
CA SER A 42 -16.46 -1.87 -12.28
C SER A 42 -17.27 -3.15 -12.46
N LYS A 43 -17.46 -3.95 -11.41
CA LYS A 43 -18.32 -5.14 -11.53
C LYS A 43 -19.79 -4.70 -11.52
N HIS A 44 -20.39 -4.59 -12.71
CA HIS A 44 -21.84 -4.54 -12.91
C HIS A 44 -22.52 -5.92 -12.77
N HIS A 45 -22.01 -6.80 -11.90
CA HIS A 45 -22.61 -8.12 -11.67
C HIS A 45 -23.32 -8.16 -10.32
N THR A 46 -24.58 -7.75 -10.35
CA THR A 46 -25.72 -8.33 -9.60
C THR A 46 -25.34 -9.11 -8.33
N SER A 47 -25.03 -8.41 -7.25
CA SER A 47 -25.50 -8.72 -5.89
C SER A 47 -25.05 -7.59 -4.94
N ALA A 48 -25.94 -7.25 -4.02
CA ALA A 48 -25.97 -6.11 -3.11
C ALA A 48 -24.62 -5.49 -2.66
N MET A 49 -24.60 -4.14 -2.60
CA MET A 49 -23.56 -3.23 -2.07
C MET A 49 -22.43 -2.87 -3.05
N ASP A 50 -22.86 -2.10 -4.05
CA ASP A 50 -22.10 -1.44 -5.11
C ASP A 50 -20.93 -0.59 -4.57
N SER A 51 -19.71 -1.10 -4.70
CA SER A 51 -18.49 -0.30 -4.56
C SER A 51 -17.41 -0.85 -5.47
N SER A 52 -16.93 -0.01 -6.41
CA SER A 52 -15.82 -0.32 -7.30
C SER A 52 -14.64 -0.87 -6.49
N CYS A 53 -14.20 -2.10 -6.75
CA CYS A 53 -13.06 -2.66 -6.02
C CYS A 53 -11.76 -2.09 -6.61
N ARG A 54 -10.96 -1.48 -5.74
CA ARG A 54 -9.71 -0.80 -6.07
C ARG A 54 -8.52 -1.65 -5.65
N TYR A 55 -7.84 -2.24 -6.62
CA TYR A 55 -6.69 -3.11 -6.40
C TYR A 55 -5.37 -2.38 -6.73
N PRO A 56 -4.53 -2.02 -5.72
CA PRO A 56 -3.26 -1.34 -5.97
C PRO A 56 -2.15 -2.33 -6.40
N TRP A 57 -1.50 -2.13 -7.53
CA TRP A 57 -0.37 -2.95 -7.96
C TRP A 57 0.91 -2.56 -7.22
N VAL A 58 1.06 -2.98 -5.96
CA VAL A 58 2.23 -2.73 -5.13
C VAL A 58 3.45 -3.56 -5.52
N GLU A 59 3.24 -4.67 -6.21
CA GLU A 59 4.32 -5.55 -6.66
C GLU A 59 5.26 -4.87 -7.66
N GLY A 60 4.73 -3.99 -8.52
CA GLY A 60 5.53 -3.18 -9.44
C GLY A 60 6.39 -2.15 -8.71
N VAL A 61 6.03 -1.79 -7.47
CA VAL A 61 6.77 -0.82 -6.66
C VAL A 61 7.80 -1.48 -5.76
N LEU A 62 7.48 -2.64 -5.17
CA LEU A 62 8.35 -3.34 -4.23
C LEU A 62 9.48 -4.12 -4.93
N GLY A 63 9.29 -4.56 -6.18
CA GLY A 63 10.35 -4.91 -7.13
C GLY A 63 11.15 -6.21 -6.87
N ASN A 64 11.14 -6.77 -5.67
CA ASN A 64 12.01 -7.90 -5.32
C ASN A 64 11.32 -9.28 -5.32
N ARG A 65 10.45 -9.54 -6.30
CA ARG A 65 9.66 -10.80 -6.38
C ARG A 65 10.51 -12.06 -6.44
N ARG A 66 11.74 -11.99 -6.98
CA ARG A 66 12.65 -13.15 -7.04
C ARG A 66 13.16 -13.59 -5.67
N VAL A 67 13.33 -12.65 -4.75
CA VAL A 67 13.85 -12.91 -3.40
C VAL A 67 12.71 -13.17 -2.43
N GLN A 68 11.64 -12.38 -2.54
CA GLN A 68 10.45 -12.53 -1.74
C GLN A 68 9.23 -12.43 -2.66
N PRO A 69 8.67 -13.57 -3.10
CA PRO A 69 7.57 -13.61 -4.07
C PRO A 69 6.27 -13.05 -3.50
N PHE A 70 6.09 -13.19 -2.19
CA PHE A 70 4.88 -12.82 -1.47
C PHE A 70 5.03 -11.46 -0.78
N ILE A 71 4.02 -10.59 -0.94
CA ILE A 71 3.97 -9.31 -0.25
C ILE A 71 3.11 -9.47 1.00
N HIS A 72 3.62 -9.00 2.12
CA HIS A 72 2.85 -8.94 3.35
C HIS A 72 2.08 -7.64 3.41
N ASP A 73 0.87 -7.70 3.96
CA ASP A 73 0.03 -6.54 4.18
C ASP A 73 -0.53 -6.49 5.60
N THR A 74 -0.73 -5.28 6.09
CA THR A 74 -1.37 -4.99 7.37
C THR A 74 -2.05 -3.63 7.32
N PHE A 75 -2.81 -3.32 8.36
CA PHE A 75 -3.49 -2.05 8.53
C PHE A 75 -2.95 -1.32 9.75
N VAL A 76 -2.71 -0.02 9.60
CA VAL A 76 -2.36 0.87 10.69
C VAL A 76 -3.45 1.92 10.81
N THR A 77 -3.99 2.03 12.02
CA THR A 77 -5.01 3.01 12.36
C THR A 77 -4.38 4.11 13.19
N ILE A 78 -4.44 5.35 12.70
CA ILE A 78 -3.93 6.53 13.41
C ILE A 78 -5.12 7.37 13.86
N ARG A 79 -5.23 7.58 15.18
CA ARG A 79 -6.24 8.46 15.78
C ARG A 79 -5.60 9.80 16.11
N HIS A 80 -6.16 10.88 15.58
CA HIS A 80 -5.67 12.24 15.80
C HIS A 80 -6.80 13.27 15.73
N ASN A 81 -6.91 14.17 16.72
CA ASN A 81 -7.97 15.19 16.83
C ASN A 81 -9.38 14.62 16.66
N GLY A 82 -9.67 13.50 17.33
CA GLY A 82 -10.97 12.83 17.25
C GLY A 82 -11.29 12.20 15.88
N LYS A 83 -10.34 12.20 14.93
CA LYS A 83 -10.48 11.55 13.62
C LYS A 83 -9.64 10.30 13.58
N GLU A 84 -10.22 9.22 13.08
CA GLU A 84 -9.54 7.97 12.79
C GLU A 84 -9.20 7.90 11.30
N ASP A 85 -7.93 7.71 10.95
CA ASP A 85 -7.48 7.50 9.58
C ASP A 85 -6.78 6.12 9.49
N VAL A 86 -7.18 5.32 8.50
CA VAL A 86 -6.64 3.98 8.27
C VAL A 86 -5.67 4.00 7.09
N TYR A 87 -4.58 3.26 7.22
CA TYR A 87 -3.52 3.13 6.23
C TYR A 87 -3.21 1.66 5.96
N HIS A 88 -3.16 1.27 4.70
CA HIS A 88 -2.66 -0.04 4.29
C HIS A 88 -1.15 0.02 4.19
N VAL A 89 -0.49 -0.90 4.86
CA VAL A 89 0.96 -1.07 4.83
C VAL A 89 1.25 -2.35 4.06
N PHE A 90 1.98 -2.23 2.97
CA PHE A 90 2.48 -3.36 2.18
C PHE A 90 3.98 -3.44 2.34
N CYS A 91 4.52 -4.62 2.63
CA CYS A 91 5.93 -4.73 2.92
C CYS A 91 6.56 -6.03 2.41
N GLN A 92 7.87 -5.90 2.17
CA GLN A 92 8.79 -7.01 2.01
C GLN A 92 9.75 -6.98 3.20
N ASN A 93 9.99 -8.15 3.77
CA ASN A 93 10.99 -8.37 4.80
C ASN A 93 11.68 -9.72 4.57
N HIS A 94 12.96 -9.72 4.23
CA HIS A 94 13.73 -10.94 4.03
C HIS A 94 15.23 -10.69 4.23
N CYS A 95 15.96 -11.65 4.80
CA CYS A 95 17.38 -11.50 5.15
C CYS A 95 18.29 -11.16 3.95
N ARG A 96 17.94 -11.64 2.75
CA ARG A 96 18.63 -11.36 1.48
C ARG A 96 18.25 -10.03 0.82
N LEU A 97 17.26 -9.31 1.36
CA LEU A 97 16.93 -7.98 0.86
C LEU A 97 17.88 -6.92 1.45
N PRO A 98 18.10 -5.82 0.72
CA PRO A 98 18.88 -4.70 1.22
C PRO A 98 18.24 -4.08 2.48
N LEU A 99 19.08 -3.52 3.35
CA LEU A 99 18.63 -2.78 4.53
C LEU A 99 17.80 -1.56 4.08
N ASN A 100 16.64 -1.39 4.70
CA ASN A 100 15.81 -0.21 4.55
C ASN A 100 16.32 0.87 5.49
N ARG A 101 16.89 1.93 4.91
CA ARG A 101 17.48 3.02 5.69
C ARG A 101 16.46 4.12 6.01
N ALA A 102 15.26 4.04 5.44
CA ALA A 102 14.19 4.99 5.70
C ALA A 102 13.35 4.65 6.94
N VAL A 103 13.60 3.47 7.55
CA VAL A 103 12.92 3.01 8.77
C VAL A 103 13.95 2.70 9.85
N GLY A 104 13.56 2.86 11.11
CA GLY A 104 14.37 2.45 12.26
C GLY A 104 14.61 0.94 12.31
N GLY A 105 15.69 0.53 12.99
CA GLY A 105 16.01 -0.86 13.26
C GLY A 105 16.68 -1.62 12.10
N THR A 106 16.49 -2.94 12.06
CA THR A 106 17.18 -3.86 11.13
C THR A 106 16.30 -4.35 9.97
N TRP A 107 15.30 -3.56 9.56
CA TRP A 107 14.35 -3.96 8.51
C TRP A 107 15.04 -4.14 7.16
N ARG A 108 14.82 -5.29 6.49
CA ARG A 108 15.42 -5.59 5.18
C ARG A 108 14.35 -5.80 4.12
N GLY A 109 14.16 -4.81 3.27
CA GLY A 109 13.13 -4.80 2.22
C GLY A 109 12.33 -3.51 2.22
N ASN A 110 11.50 -3.33 1.19
CA ASN A 110 10.78 -2.08 0.98
C ASN A 110 9.41 -2.11 1.68
N ILE A 111 8.90 -0.94 2.06
CA ILE A 111 7.57 -0.72 2.61
C ILE A 111 6.85 0.34 1.77
N VAL A 112 5.59 0.09 1.43
CA VAL A 112 4.69 1.04 0.78
C VAL A 112 3.49 1.25 1.69
N VAL A 113 3.19 2.50 2.00
CA VAL A 113 2.01 2.87 2.79
C VAL A 113 1.04 3.68 1.95
N MET A 114 -0.22 3.28 1.97
CA MET A 114 -1.30 3.85 1.18
C MET A 114 -2.45 4.23 2.10
N ARG A 115 -3.13 5.34 1.81
CA ARG A 115 -4.28 5.77 2.61
C ARG A 115 -5.53 4.97 2.23
N SER A 116 -6.28 4.46 3.21
CA SER A 116 -7.62 3.89 2.98
C SER A 116 -8.65 4.99 2.72
N GLY A 117 -9.54 4.75 1.76
CA GLY A 117 -10.73 5.58 1.57
C GLY A 117 -11.75 5.33 2.68
N LYS A 118 -12.35 6.41 3.22
CA LYS A 118 -13.43 6.30 4.22
C LYS A 118 -14.78 5.95 3.57
N ALA A 119 -15.07 6.59 2.44
CA ALA A 119 -16.32 6.41 1.70
C ALA A 119 -16.20 5.41 0.53
N ILE A 120 -14.97 5.11 0.11
CA ILE A 120 -14.70 4.24 -1.03
C ILE A 120 -13.89 3.06 -0.53
N ARG A 121 -14.37 1.84 -0.79
CA ARG A 121 -13.62 0.63 -0.49
C ARG A 121 -12.33 0.59 -1.30
N GLY A 122 -11.20 0.59 -0.58
CA GLY A 122 -9.85 0.52 -1.14
C GLY A 122 -9.01 1.75 -0.82
N VAL A 123 -8.00 2.00 -1.66
CA VAL A 123 -6.97 3.02 -1.41
C VAL A 123 -7.22 4.33 -2.17
N VAL A 124 -6.75 5.44 -1.60
CA VAL A 124 -6.88 6.79 -2.13
C VAL A 124 -5.54 7.52 -2.12
N ASN A 125 -5.48 8.66 -2.81
CA ASN A 125 -4.30 9.52 -2.80
C ASN A 125 -3.94 9.96 -1.39
N MET A 126 -2.72 9.61 -0.97
CA MET A 126 -2.17 10.05 0.30
C MET A 126 -1.81 11.54 0.25
N ARG A 127 -2.18 12.31 1.28
CA ARG A 127 -1.91 13.75 1.38
C ARG A 127 -0.58 13.99 2.11
N LEU A 128 0.00 15.19 1.94
CA LEU A 128 1.27 15.53 2.60
C LEU A 128 1.19 15.44 4.14
N GLN A 129 0.07 15.86 4.72
CA GLN A 129 -0.15 15.77 6.17
C GLN A 129 -0.23 14.32 6.67
N ASP A 130 -0.75 13.41 5.84
CA ASP A 130 -0.80 11.98 6.17
C ASP A 130 0.61 11.40 6.25
N ALA A 131 1.52 11.83 5.36
CA ALA A 131 2.89 11.32 5.32
C ALA A 131 3.62 11.56 6.63
N ARG A 132 3.50 12.76 7.22
CA ARG A 132 4.14 13.06 8.50
C ARG A 132 3.66 12.14 9.64
N ARG A 133 2.37 11.79 9.65
CA ARG A 133 1.80 10.91 10.67
C ARG A 133 2.28 9.48 10.49
N VAL A 134 2.26 8.99 9.26
CA VAL A 134 2.76 7.63 8.95
C VAL A 134 4.26 7.52 9.17
N ASP A 135 5.04 8.53 8.76
CA ASP A 135 6.49 8.56 8.98
C ASP A 135 6.84 8.43 10.47
N LYS A 136 6.04 9.05 11.36
CA LYS A 136 6.20 8.88 12.81
C LYS A 136 5.90 7.45 13.24
N VAL A 137 4.73 6.91 12.88
CA VAL A 137 4.28 5.58 13.32
C VAL A 137 5.14 4.43 12.77
N ILE A 138 5.72 4.58 11.58
CA ILE A 138 6.61 3.56 10.99
C ILE A 138 8.01 3.57 11.65
N ASN A 139 8.40 4.67 12.31
CA ASN A 139 9.70 4.85 12.94
C ASN A 139 9.67 4.86 14.48
N GLU A 140 8.50 4.67 15.09
CA GLU A 140 8.34 4.41 16.53
C GLU A 140 8.68 2.95 16.84
#